data_AF-V3ZKF2-F1
#
_entry.id   AF-V3ZKF2-F1
#
_cell.length_a   1.000
_cell.length_b   1.000
_cell.length_c   1.000
_cell.angle_alpha   90.00
_cell.angle_beta   90.00
_cell.angle_gamma   90.00
#
_symmetry.space_group_name_H-M   'P 1'
#
loop_
_entity.id
_entity.type
_entity.pdbx_description
1 polymer ?
#
loop_
_entity_poly.entity_id
_entity_poly.type
_entity_poly.pdbx_seq_one_letter_code
_entity_poly.pdbx_strand_id
1 'polypeptide(L)'
;MADWNYIIKRNRQYIKSKDKVKSQVEKNKLEQIGLTENLQTLFKPILKSQEDIKKKLEATPKQQIQELPQIEYPIEVGEIIIRTLDDIKHYFSNPDPTLPKTIKPTTDQDGLILNVRL
;
A
#
# COMPACT_ATOMS: atom_id res chain seq x y z
N MET A 1 39.68 -59.73 -27.99
CA MET A 1 40.11 -58.37 -28.41
C MET A 1 38.95 -57.40 -28.65
N ALA A 2 37.75 -57.83 -29.09
CA ALA A 2 36.62 -56.93 -29.35
C ALA A 2 36.08 -56.15 -28.12
N ASP A 3 36.14 -56.75 -26.92
CA ASP A 3 35.63 -56.15 -25.69
C ASP A 3 36.37 -54.87 -25.26
N TRP A 4 37.70 -54.88 -25.38
CA TRP A 4 38.52 -53.73 -24.97
C TRP A 4 38.27 -52.49 -25.85
N ASN A 5 38.13 -52.68 -27.17
CA ASN A 5 37.81 -51.58 -28.08
C ASN A 5 36.43 -50.98 -27.79
N TYR A 6 35.45 -51.83 -27.42
CA TYR A 6 34.12 -51.37 -27.03
C TYR A 6 34.18 -50.55 -25.74
N ILE A 7 34.89 -51.04 -24.71
CA ILE A 7 35.08 -50.37 -23.42
C ILE A 7 35.76 -49.01 -23.61
N ILE A 8 36.84 -48.94 -24.41
CA ILE A 8 37.56 -47.68 -24.68
C ILE A 8 36.63 -46.67 -25.38
N LYS A 9 35.83 -47.11 -26.35
CA LYS A 9 34.88 -46.24 -27.07
C LYS A 9 33.80 -45.68 -26.14
N ARG A 10 33.23 -46.52 -25.27
CA ARG A 10 32.27 -46.11 -24.23
C ARG A 10 32.88 -45.10 -23.26
N ASN A 11 34.08 -45.36 -22.74
CA ASN A 11 34.75 -44.44 -21.81
C ASN A 11 35.03 -43.08 -22.45
N ARG A 12 35.45 -43.06 -23.72
CA ARG A 12 35.64 -41.81 -24.46
C ARG A 12 34.34 -41.03 -24.63
N GLN A 13 33.22 -41.72 -24.89
CA GLN A 13 31.91 -41.07 -24.95
C GLN A 13 31.46 -40.55 -23.58
N TYR A 14 31.67 -41.33 -22.53
CA TYR A 14 31.34 -40.93 -21.16
C TYR A 14 32.08 -39.64 -20.76
N ILE A 15 33.39 -39.57 -21.00
CA ILE A 15 34.20 -38.37 -20.69
C ILE A 15 33.65 -37.16 -21.45
N LYS A 16 33.40 -37.28 -22.75
CA LYS A 16 32.83 -36.19 -23.55
C LYS A 16 31.48 -35.70 -23.02
N SER A 17 30.58 -36.63 -22.69
CA SER A 17 29.27 -36.29 -22.13
C SER A 17 29.40 -35.63 -20.76
N LYS A 18 30.29 -36.15 -19.90
CA LYS A 18 30.58 -35.57 -18.58
C LYS A 18 31.09 -34.14 -18.69
N ASP A 19 32.04 -33.88 -19.59
CA ASP A 19 32.61 -32.56 -19.80
C ASP A 19 31.55 -31.59 -20.34
N LYS A 20 30.70 -32.05 -21.26
CA LYS A 20 29.57 -31.26 -21.78
C LYS A 20 28.58 -30.87 -20.67
N VAL A 21 28.22 -31.82 -19.80
CA VAL A 21 27.33 -31.56 -18.66
C VAL A 21 27.98 -30.55 -17.71
N LYS A 22 29.27 -30.73 -17.38
CA LYS A 22 30.00 -29.80 -16.51
C LYS A 22 30.00 -28.38 -17.07
N SER A 23 30.32 -28.21 -18.35
CA SER A 23 30.31 -26.91 -19.02
C SER A 23 28.93 -26.26 -19.01
N GLN A 24 27.86 -27.02 -19.24
CA GLN A 24 26.50 -26.50 -19.19
C GLN A 24 26.11 -26.06 -17.78
N VAL A 25 26.49 -26.82 -16.75
CA VAL A 25 26.23 -26.45 -15.35
C VAL A 25 26.93 -25.14 -14.98
N GLU A 26 28.19 -24.97 -15.38
CA GLU A 26 28.94 -23.73 -15.15
C GLU A 26 28.30 -22.53 -15.86
N LYS A 27 27.87 -22.71 -17.12
CA LYS A 27 27.14 -21.67 -17.87
C LYS A 27 25.84 -21.27 -17.17
N ASN A 28 25.02 -22.25 -16.77
CA ASN A 28 23.76 -21.99 -16.08
C ASN A 28 23.99 -21.24 -14.75
N LYS A 29 25.06 -21.59 -14.03
CA LYS A 29 25.42 -20.92 -12.77
C LYS A 29 25.77 -19.45 -13.01
N LEU A 30 26.55 -19.13 -14.04
CA LEU A 30 26.91 -17.76 -14.39
C LEU A 30 25.68 -16.94 -14.81
N GLU A 31 24.78 -17.51 -15.61
CA GLU A 31 23.52 -16.86 -16.00
C GLU A 31 22.64 -16.58 -14.77
N GLN A 32 22.51 -17.54 -13.85
CA GLN A 32 21.75 -17.37 -12.61
C GLN A 32 22.33 -16.28 -11.71
N ILE A 33 23.66 -16.18 -11.61
CA ILE A 33 24.33 -15.11 -10.88
C ILE A 33 23.97 -13.75 -11.50
N GLY A 34 24.11 -13.60 -12.82
CA GLY A 34 23.76 -12.36 -13.51
C GLY A 34 22.28 -11.96 -13.36
N LEU A 35 21.36 -12.93 -13.41
CA LEU A 35 19.94 -12.70 -13.13
C LEU A 35 19.72 -12.21 -11.69
N THR A 36 20.40 -12.82 -10.73
CA THR A 36 20.27 -12.46 -9.30
C THR A 36 20.81 -11.05 -9.04
N GLU A 37 21.97 -10.71 -9.59
CA GLU A 37 22.57 -9.38 -9.47
C GLU A 37 21.69 -8.30 -10.12
N ASN A 38 21.10 -8.59 -11.28
CA ASN A 38 20.19 -7.69 -11.97
C ASN A 38 18.92 -7.44 -11.13
N LEU A 39 18.28 -8.50 -10.62
CA LEU A 39 17.12 -8.38 -9.73
C LEU A 39 17.45 -7.58 -8.47
N GLN A 40 18.57 -7.86 -7.80
CA GLN A 40 19.01 -7.08 -6.63
C GLN A 40 19.15 -5.59 -6.97
N THR A 41 19.74 -5.27 -8.13
CA THR A 41 19.92 -3.89 -8.58
C THR A 41 18.58 -3.20 -8.87
N LEU A 42 17.64 -3.89 -9.52
CA LEU A 42 16.31 -3.36 -9.85
C LEU A 42 15.46 -3.09 -8.59
N PHE A 43 15.53 -3.96 -7.58
CA PHE A 43 14.72 -3.81 -6.36
C PHE A 43 15.30 -2.83 -5.35
N LYS A 44 16.62 -2.57 -5.36
CA LYS A 44 17.27 -1.63 -4.44
C LYS A 44 16.62 -0.23 -4.40
N PRO A 45 16.36 0.47 -5.53
CA PRO A 45 15.70 1.78 -5.50
C PRO A 45 14.25 1.71 -5.02
N ILE A 46 13.54 0.62 -5.35
CA ILE A 46 12.15 0.41 -4.92
C ILE A 46 12.10 0.29 -3.39
N LEU A 47 12.95 -0.55 -2.80
CA LEU A 47 13.03 -0.73 -1.35
C LEU A 47 13.38 0.59 -0.64
N LYS A 48 14.31 1.37 -1.19
CA LYS A 48 14.67 2.68 -0.66
C LYS A 48 13.47 3.65 -0.71
N SER A 49 12.77 3.71 -1.83
CA SER A 49 11.58 4.57 -1.99
C SER A 49 10.48 4.21 -0.99
N GLN A 50 10.21 2.93 -0.77
CA GLN A 50 9.23 2.47 0.21
C GLN A 50 9.59 2.91 1.63
N GLU A 51 10.86 2.78 2.02
CA GLU A 51 11.36 3.23 3.32
C GLU A 51 11.24 4.76 3.49
N ASP A 52 11.58 5.52 2.45
CA ASP A 52 11.49 6.99 2.47
C ASP A 52 10.02 7.46 2.56
N ILE A 53 9.09 6.80 1.87
CA ILE A 53 7.65 7.07 1.96
C ILE A 53 7.14 6.78 3.37
N LYS A 54 7.51 5.62 3.94
CA LYS A 54 7.11 5.25 5.30
C LYS A 54 7.56 6.29 6.33
N LYS A 55 8.80 6.76 6.25
CA LYS A 55 9.33 7.82 7.13
C LYS A 55 8.56 9.13 7.01
N LYS A 56 8.19 9.52 5.78
CA LYS A 56 7.38 10.74 5.57
C LYS A 56 5.97 10.61 6.15
N LEU A 57 5.36 9.43 6.05
CA LEU A 57 4.05 9.17 6.64
C LEU A 57 4.10 9.18 8.18
N GLU A 58 5.15 8.62 8.78
CA GLU A 58 5.36 8.64 10.24
C GLU A 58 5.72 10.02 10.78
N ALA A 59 6.44 10.84 9.99
CA ALA A 59 6.85 12.20 10.36
C ALA A 59 5.77 13.26 10.11
N THR A 60 4.62 12.89 9.53
CA THR A 60 3.48 13.81 9.48
C THR A 60 3.05 14.03 10.93
N PRO A 61 3.04 15.28 11.45
CA PRO A 61 2.53 15.50 12.79
C PRO A 61 1.13 14.91 12.81
N LYS A 62 0.86 13.99 13.75
CA LYS A 62 -0.52 13.78 14.17
C LYS A 62 -0.99 15.18 14.48
N GLN A 63 -1.85 15.76 13.61
CA GLN A 63 -2.49 17.01 13.91
C GLN A 63 -3.18 16.76 15.23
N GLN A 64 -2.55 17.20 16.32
CA GLN A 64 -3.26 17.43 17.55
C GLN A 64 -4.28 18.46 17.10
N ILE A 65 -5.50 17.99 16.92
CA ILE A 65 -6.66 18.84 16.74
C ILE A 65 -6.59 19.74 17.96
N GLN A 66 -6.06 20.96 17.78
CA GLN A 66 -6.25 22.00 18.77
C GLN A 66 -7.75 22.15 18.84
N GLU A 67 -8.31 21.86 20.02
CA GLU A 67 -9.71 22.13 20.30
C GLU A 67 -9.93 23.60 19.95
N LEU A 68 -10.56 23.84 18.80
CA LEU A 68 -10.99 25.18 18.41
C LEU A 68 -11.95 25.64 19.52
N PRO A 69 -11.81 26.86 20.06
CA PRO A 69 -12.75 27.37 21.04
C PRO A 69 -14.14 27.25 20.44
N GLN A 70 -15.04 26.51 21.11
CA GLN A 70 -16.40 26.35 20.63
C GLN A 70 -17.06 27.72 20.61
N ILE A 71 -17.23 28.27 19.41
CA ILE A 71 -18.00 29.49 19.22
C ILE A 71 -19.46 29.10 19.40
N GLU A 72 -20.04 29.50 20.54
CA GLU A 72 -21.47 29.45 20.80
C GLU A 72 -22.14 30.56 19.98
N TYR A 73 -22.69 30.20 18.83
CA TYR A 73 -23.63 31.08 18.14
C TYR A 73 -25.02 30.91 18.78
N PRO A 74 -25.81 31.98 18.93
CA PRO A 74 -27.19 31.86 19.36
C PRO A 74 -27.97 31.02 18.34
N ILE A 75 -28.41 29.84 18.76
CA ILE A 75 -29.14 28.88 17.93
C ILE A 75 -30.63 29.26 17.96
N GLU A 76 -31.25 29.45 16.80
CA GLU A 76 -32.70 29.60 16.70
C GLU A 76 -33.40 28.24 16.92
N VAL A 77 -34.57 28.25 17.55
CA VAL A 77 -35.32 27.03 17.90
C VAL A 77 -35.65 26.24 16.63
N GLY A 78 -34.97 25.10 16.43
CA GLY A 78 -35.19 24.20 15.30
C GLY A 78 -33.96 23.90 14.44
N GLU A 79 -32.81 24.53 14.72
CA GLU A 79 -31.57 24.29 13.98
C GLU A 79 -30.72 23.18 14.61
N ILE A 80 -30.22 22.26 13.78
CA ILE A 80 -29.31 21.18 14.17
C ILE A 80 -27.93 21.51 13.62
N ILE A 81 -26.92 21.51 14.48
CA ILE A 81 -25.54 21.77 14.11
C ILE A 81 -24.76 20.46 14.08
N ILE A 82 -24.11 20.16 12.95
CA ILE A 82 -23.26 18.98 12.76
C ILE A 82 -21.81 19.47 12.65
N ARG A 83 -21.02 19.29 13.71
CA ARG A 83 -19.60 19.71 13.76
C ARG A 83 -18.65 18.52 13.74
N THR A 84 -19.11 17.35 14.22
CA THR A 84 -18.27 16.17 14.43
C THR A 84 -18.91 14.91 13.86
N LEU A 85 -18.11 13.85 13.73
CA LEU A 85 -18.60 12.51 13.35
C LEU A 85 -19.54 11.92 14.40
N ASP A 86 -19.42 12.35 15.65
CA ASP A 86 -20.31 11.91 16.73
C ASP A 86 -21.71 12.54 16.59
N ASP A 87 -21.79 13.82 16.19
CA ASP A 87 -23.05 14.49 15.88
C ASP A 87 -23.81 13.76 14.76
N ILE A 88 -23.09 13.32 13.72
CA ILE A 88 -23.68 12.53 12.63
C ILE A 88 -24.25 11.22 13.17
N LYS A 89 -23.53 10.53 14.04
CA LYS A 89 -24.02 9.29 14.65
C LYS A 89 -25.23 9.57 15.54
N HIS A 90 -25.20 10.64 16.32
CA HIS A 90 -26.28 10.99 17.24
C HIS A 90 -27.59 11.29 16.49
N TYR A 91 -27.55 12.11 15.43
CA TYR A 91 -28.76 12.53 14.71
C TYR A 91 -29.25 11.53 13.66
N PHE A 92 -28.37 10.70 13.07
CA PHE A 92 -28.73 9.84 11.94
C PHE A 92 -28.72 8.33 12.22
N SER A 93 -28.23 7.87 13.38
CA SER A 93 -28.25 6.43 13.69
C SER A 93 -29.63 5.92 14.14
N ASN A 94 -30.49 6.81 14.63
CA ASN A 94 -31.91 6.55 14.90
C ASN A 94 -32.70 7.84 14.68
N PRO A 95 -32.96 8.22 13.41
CA PRO A 95 -33.48 9.54 13.09
C PRO A 95 -34.88 9.70 13.70
N ASP A 96 -35.06 10.77 14.48
CA ASP A 96 -36.37 11.17 14.96
C ASP A 96 -37.28 11.40 13.73
N PRO A 97 -38.48 10.80 13.66
CA PRO A 97 -39.40 11.01 12.54
C PRO A 97 -39.81 12.48 12.34
N THR A 98 -39.58 13.37 13.32
CA THR A 98 -39.80 14.81 13.17
C THR A 98 -38.62 15.56 12.55
N LEU A 99 -37.51 14.89 12.24
CA LEU A 99 -36.39 15.52 11.56
C LEU A 99 -36.81 16.00 10.16
N PRO A 100 -36.36 17.18 9.73
CA PRO A 100 -36.76 17.67 8.43
C PRO A 100 -36.09 16.85 7.33
N LYS A 101 -36.89 16.50 6.31
CA LYS A 101 -36.46 15.66 5.18
C LYS A 101 -35.40 16.31 4.28
N THR A 102 -35.15 17.62 4.46
CA THR A 102 -34.28 18.39 3.60
C THR A 102 -33.28 19.21 4.42
N ILE A 103 -32.00 18.97 4.17
CA ILE A 103 -30.87 19.71 4.74
C ILE A 103 -30.41 20.73 3.69
N LYS A 104 -30.25 21.99 4.06
CA LYS A 104 -29.62 23.03 3.25
C LYS A 104 -28.25 23.37 3.81
N PRO A 105 -27.15 23.13 3.07
CA PRO A 105 -25.85 23.60 3.51
C PRO A 105 -25.82 25.13 3.55
N THR A 106 -25.39 25.69 4.69
CA THR A 106 -25.10 27.10 4.89
C THR A 106 -23.60 27.20 5.20
N THR A 107 -22.84 27.98 4.44
CA THR A 107 -21.40 28.14 4.72
C THR A 107 -21.20 29.29 5.71
N ASP A 108 -20.51 29.07 6.82
CA ASP A 108 -20.02 30.15 7.70
C ASP A 108 -18.55 30.47 7.38
N GLN A 109 -17.92 31.35 8.18
CA GLN A 109 -16.53 31.74 7.97
C GLN A 109 -15.52 30.63 8.30
N ASP A 110 -15.95 29.57 9.00
CA ASP A 110 -15.11 28.48 9.51
C ASP A 110 -15.38 27.12 8.82
N GLY A 111 -16.44 27.00 8.00
CA GLY A 111 -16.77 25.77 7.29
C GLY A 111 -18.22 25.65 6.81
N LEU A 112 -18.61 24.41 6.45
CA LEU A 112 -19.95 24.07 5.96
C LEU A 112 -20.87 23.74 7.15
N ILE A 113 -21.80 24.64 7.48
CA ILE A 113 -22.95 24.35 8.36
C ILE A 113 -24.05 23.67 7.52
N LEU A 114 -24.84 22.79 8.13
CA LEU A 114 -25.98 22.14 7.49
C LEU A 114 -27.28 22.59 8.17
N ASN A 115 -27.98 23.57 7.60
CA ASN A 115 -29.25 24.08 8.11
C ASN A 115 -30.40 23.18 7.69
N VAL A 116 -31.07 22.55 8.64
CA VAL A 116 -32.26 21.74 8.37
C VAL A 116 -33.49 22.57 8.74
N ARG A 117 -34.38 22.83 7.77
CA ARG A 117 -35.57 23.68 7.96
C ARG A 117 -36.74 22.81 8.38
N LEU A 118 -37.20 22.93 9.64
CA LEU A 118 -38.45 22.33 10.14
C LEU A 118 -39.68 22.97 9.47
#